data_AF-A0A1U7NQZ2-F1
#
_entry.id   AF-A0A1U7NQZ2-F1
#
_cell.length_a   1.000
_cell.length_b   1.000
_cell.length_c   1.000
_cell.angle_alpha   90.00
_cell.angle_beta   90.00
_cell.angle_gamma   90.00
#
_symmetry.space_group_name_H-M   'P 1'
#
loop_
_entity.id
_entity.type
_entity.pdbx_description
1 polymer ?
#
loop_
_entity_poly.entity_id
_entity_poly.type
_entity_poly.pdbx_seq_one_letter_code
_entity_poly.pdbx_strand_id
1 'polypeptide(L)'
;MTTTASLQIADPLGVPGAPQETLTAMMAHLERFHSGGAVGQLILVTDRQGDRDRAGYAVVLIAGPVVTVAAQAFGPRYGQPGMQALEQLVRWAQDHEWLVRETVLNGSDFTRVIDEPDTAEIRKLVAASNPSDPGIYLVWPAAWKEERWQD
;
A
#
# COMPACT_ATOMS: atom_id res chain seq x y z
N MET A 1 -20.14 -22.86 -15.94
CA MET A 1 -19.19 -21.94 -16.59
C MET A 1 -19.01 -20.77 -15.65
N THR A 2 -17.94 -20.78 -14.86
CA THR A 2 -17.64 -19.68 -13.94
C THR A 2 -16.89 -18.63 -14.76
N THR A 3 -17.54 -17.50 -15.05
CA THR A 3 -16.86 -16.34 -15.64
C THR A 3 -15.80 -15.89 -14.64
N THR A 4 -14.54 -16.22 -14.89
CA THR A 4 -13.41 -15.62 -14.18
C THR A 4 -13.48 -14.15 -14.51
N ALA A 5 -13.95 -13.32 -13.57
CA ALA A 5 -13.91 -11.87 -13.72
C ALA A 5 -12.45 -11.49 -14.02
N SER A 6 -12.23 -10.91 -15.20
CA SER A 6 -10.90 -10.47 -15.61
C SER A 6 -10.45 -9.37 -14.65
N LEU A 7 -9.38 -9.63 -13.91
CA LEU A 7 -8.72 -8.63 -13.07
C LEU A 7 -8.23 -7.49 -13.96
N GLN A 8 -8.67 -6.27 -13.67
CA GLN A 8 -8.31 -5.07 -14.45
C GLN A 8 -7.34 -4.23 -13.62
N ILE A 9 -6.11 -4.10 -14.11
CA ILE A 9 -5.14 -3.19 -13.51
C ILE A 9 -5.44 -1.78 -14.03
N ALA A 10 -5.73 -0.86 -13.12
CA ALA A 10 -5.86 0.57 -13.42
C ALA A 10 -4.48 1.22 -13.59
N ASP A 11 -4.44 2.42 -14.16
CA ASP A 11 -3.18 3.17 -14.28
C ASP A 11 -2.49 3.33 -12.91
N PRO A 12 -1.14 3.17 -12.84
CA PRO A 12 -0.40 3.36 -11.61
C PRO A 12 -0.67 4.74 -10.98
N LEU A 13 -0.77 4.77 -9.65
CA LEU A 13 -1.20 5.95 -8.92
C LEU A 13 -0.07 6.56 -8.07
N GLY A 14 0.00 7.89 -8.08
CA GLY A 14 0.92 8.67 -7.24
C GLY A 14 2.33 8.79 -7.79
N VAL A 15 3.21 9.33 -6.95
CA VAL A 15 4.57 9.74 -7.34
C VAL A 15 5.59 9.07 -6.41
N PRO A 16 6.57 8.31 -6.94
CA PRO A 16 7.59 7.65 -6.14
C PRO A 16 8.31 8.64 -5.21
N GLY A 17 8.41 8.29 -3.93
CA GLY A 17 9.08 9.13 -2.94
C GLY A 17 8.34 10.41 -2.53
N ALA A 18 7.08 10.61 -2.95
CA ALA A 18 6.25 11.74 -2.54
C ALA A 18 5.03 11.25 -1.72
N PRO A 19 5.18 11.08 -0.38
CA PRO A 19 4.16 10.45 0.46
C PRO A 19 2.82 11.17 0.43
N GLN A 20 2.82 12.49 0.60
CA GLN A 20 1.58 13.28 0.73
C GLN A 20 0.83 13.40 -0.60
N GLU A 21 1.56 13.53 -1.70
CA GLU A 21 0.96 13.58 -3.04
C GLU A 21 0.33 12.23 -3.40
N THR A 22 1.07 11.14 -3.15
CA THR A 22 0.58 9.78 -3.38
C THR A 22 -0.62 9.45 -2.50
N LEU A 23 -0.58 9.84 -1.22
CA LEU A 23 -1.70 9.70 -0.30
C LEU A 23 -2.94 10.48 -0.77
N THR A 24 -2.77 11.73 -1.19
CA THR A 24 -3.87 12.55 -1.72
C THR A 24 -4.55 11.86 -2.91
N ALA A 25 -3.76 11.37 -3.85
CA ALA A 25 -4.27 10.63 -5.01
C ALA A 25 -5.00 9.34 -4.59
N MET A 26 -4.43 8.59 -3.64
CA MET A 26 -5.01 7.38 -3.08
C MET A 26 -6.34 7.63 -2.38
N MET A 27 -6.45 8.64 -1.52
CA MET A 27 -7.69 8.94 -0.81
C MET A 27 -8.81 9.32 -1.77
N ALA A 28 -8.52 10.17 -2.77
CA ALA A 28 -9.47 10.52 -3.83
C ALA A 28 -9.91 9.30 -4.65
N HIS A 29 -9.03 8.31 -4.82
CA HIS A 29 -9.34 7.05 -5.49
C HIS A 29 -10.23 6.13 -4.62
N LEU A 30 -9.92 6.02 -3.33
CA LEU A 30 -10.66 5.20 -2.36
C LEU A 30 -12.09 5.70 -2.11
N GLU A 31 -12.30 7.02 -2.04
CA GLU A 31 -13.63 7.62 -1.89
C GLU A 31 -14.60 7.22 -3.02
N ARG A 32 -14.08 7.02 -4.24
CA ARG A 32 -14.88 6.57 -5.39
C ARG A 32 -15.39 5.14 -5.22
N PHE A 33 -14.60 4.26 -4.59
CA PHE A 33 -15.00 2.86 -4.35
C PHE A 33 -15.89 2.70 -3.12
N HIS A 34 -15.63 3.47 -2.06
CA HIS A 34 -16.47 3.43 -0.86
C HIS A 34 -17.93 3.76 -1.17
N SER A 35 -18.15 4.76 -2.02
CA SER A 35 -19.49 5.15 -2.49
C SER A 35 -20.25 4.01 -3.20
N GLY A 36 -19.54 2.98 -3.66
CA GLY A 36 -20.10 1.78 -4.29
C GLY A 36 -20.33 0.58 -3.36
N GLY A 37 -20.00 0.69 -2.06
CA GLY A 37 -20.20 -0.39 -1.07
C GLY A 37 -19.28 -1.61 -1.24
N ALA A 38 -18.15 -1.46 -1.95
CA ALA A 38 -17.24 -2.56 -2.19
C ALA A 38 -16.40 -2.90 -0.94
N VAL A 39 -16.41 -4.17 -0.53
CA VAL A 39 -15.40 -4.72 0.39
C VAL A 39 -14.09 -4.84 -0.38
N GLY A 40 -13.01 -4.33 0.19
CA GLY A 40 -11.71 -4.31 -0.47
C GLY A 40 -10.57 -4.85 0.37
N GLN A 41 -9.39 -4.81 -0.23
CA GLN A 41 -8.15 -5.29 0.35
C GLN A 41 -7.03 -4.28 0.09
N LEU A 42 -6.31 -3.93 1.16
CA LEU A 42 -5.10 -3.14 1.14
C LEU A 42 -3.89 -4.08 1.29
N ILE A 43 -3.07 -4.20 0.25
CA ILE A 43 -1.82 -4.96 0.31
C ILE A 43 -0.65 -3.99 0.34
N LEU A 44 0.11 -4.03 1.41
CA LEU A 44 1.36 -3.31 1.55
C LEU A 44 2.48 -4.15 0.95
N VAL A 45 3.18 -3.59 -0.03
CA VAL A 45 4.27 -4.25 -0.75
C VAL A 45 5.58 -3.63 -0.30
N THR A 46 6.54 -4.43 0.13
CA THR A 46 7.87 -3.94 0.52
C THR A 46 8.98 -4.83 -0.02
N ASP A 47 10.19 -4.27 -0.11
CA ASP A 47 11.43 -4.96 -0.47
C ASP A 47 12.23 -5.44 0.74
N ARG A 48 11.75 -5.18 1.98
CA ARG A 48 12.46 -5.50 3.22
C ARG A 48 11.68 -6.46 4.11
N GLN A 49 12.27 -7.62 4.39
CA GLN A 49 11.76 -8.53 5.40
C GLN A 49 12.37 -8.20 6.77
N GLY A 50 11.54 -8.00 7.79
CA GLY A 50 11.99 -7.88 9.18
C GLY A 50 12.62 -6.54 9.59
N ASP A 51 12.80 -5.59 8.66
CA ASP A 51 13.31 -4.23 8.92
C ASP A 51 12.22 -3.18 8.63
N ARG A 52 11.20 -3.13 9.49
CA ARG A 52 10.05 -2.21 9.34
C ARG A 52 10.46 -0.76 9.54
N ASP A 53 11.42 -0.53 10.42
CA ASP A 53 11.96 0.77 10.84
C ASP A 53 12.55 1.58 9.69
N ARG A 54 12.90 0.90 8.58
CA ARG A 54 13.47 1.52 7.37
C ARG A 54 12.74 1.08 6.10
N ALA A 55 11.58 0.45 6.24
CA ALA A 55 10.80 -0.04 5.13
C ALA A 55 10.20 1.12 4.32
N GLY A 56 10.22 0.96 3.00
CA GLY A 56 9.41 1.74 2.08
C GLY A 56 8.34 0.82 1.51
N TYR A 57 7.10 1.31 1.43
CA TYR A 57 5.96 0.55 0.96
C TYR A 57 5.37 1.18 -0.31
N ALA A 58 5.12 0.32 -1.29
CA ALA A 58 4.14 0.55 -2.33
C ALA A 58 2.82 -0.13 -1.91
N VAL A 59 1.75 0.13 -2.66
CA VAL A 59 0.42 -0.37 -2.30
C VAL A 59 -0.24 -1.04 -3.48
N VAL A 60 -0.91 -2.17 -3.24
CA VAL A 60 -1.87 -2.77 -4.16
C VAL A 60 -3.24 -2.74 -3.49
N LEU A 61 -4.19 -2.04 -4.10
CA LEU A 61 -5.59 -2.01 -3.70
C LEU A 61 -6.40 -2.96 -4.57
N ILE A 62 -7.29 -3.74 -3.94
CA ILE A 62 -8.28 -4.55 -4.65
C ILE A 62 -9.67 -4.09 -4.20
N ALA A 63 -10.47 -3.61 -5.13
CA ALA A 63 -11.86 -3.23 -4.91
C ALA A 63 -12.72 -3.80 -6.05
N GLY A 64 -13.42 -4.91 -5.79
CA GLY A 64 -14.12 -5.65 -6.84
C GLY A 64 -13.15 -6.20 -7.91
N PRO A 65 -13.41 -5.99 -9.22
CA PRO A 65 -12.54 -6.47 -10.30
C PRO A 65 -11.34 -5.56 -10.57
N VAL A 66 -11.28 -4.37 -9.96
CA VAL A 66 -10.24 -3.36 -10.22
C VAL A 66 -9.10 -3.53 -9.22
N VAL A 67 -7.89 -3.53 -9.77
CA VAL A 67 -6.65 -3.47 -9.00
C VAL A 67 -5.92 -2.19 -9.30
N THR A 68 -5.53 -1.47 -8.26
CA THR A 68 -4.75 -0.23 -8.38
C THR A 68 -3.41 -0.44 -7.69
N VAL A 69 -2.34 -0.10 -8.39
CA VAL A 69 -0.98 -0.11 -7.85
C VAL A 69 -0.57 1.32 -7.59
N ALA A 70 -0.16 1.63 -6.36
CA ALA A 70 0.35 2.94 -6.00
C ALA A 70 1.86 2.89 -5.81
N ALA A 71 2.52 3.97 -6.18
CA ALA A 71 3.97 4.13 -6.13
C ALA A 71 4.53 3.87 -4.72
N GLN A 72 5.82 3.50 -4.67
CA GLN A 72 6.55 3.40 -3.41
C GLN A 72 6.74 4.79 -2.79
N ALA A 73 5.90 5.13 -1.82
CA ALA A 73 5.88 6.45 -1.19
C ALA A 73 5.52 6.41 0.30
N PHE A 74 5.30 5.22 0.89
CA PHE A 74 4.80 5.09 2.25
C PHE A 74 5.84 4.48 3.20
N GLY A 75 5.71 4.79 4.48
CA GLY A 75 6.51 4.20 5.56
C GLY A 75 7.79 4.95 5.94
N PRO A 76 8.53 4.41 6.93
CA PRO A 76 9.65 5.10 7.57
C PRO A 76 10.79 5.53 6.63
N ARG A 77 10.98 4.85 5.49
CA ARG A 77 11.96 5.24 4.47
C ARG A 77 11.82 6.70 4.02
N TYR A 78 10.62 7.26 4.09
CA TYR A 78 10.30 8.63 3.67
C TYR A 78 10.11 9.60 4.85
N GLY A 79 10.60 9.22 6.04
CA GLY A 79 10.51 10.02 7.25
C GLY A 79 9.07 10.18 7.76
N GLN A 80 8.85 11.22 8.58
CA GLN A 80 7.56 11.51 9.18
C GLN A 80 6.39 11.60 8.17
N PRO A 81 6.53 12.26 7.01
CA PRO A 81 5.46 12.29 6.02
C PRO A 81 5.10 10.88 5.50
N GLY A 82 6.10 10.01 5.30
CA GLY A 82 5.89 8.62 4.90
C GLY A 82 5.15 7.79 5.95
N MET A 83 5.53 7.94 7.22
CA MET A 83 4.88 7.26 8.34
C MET A 83 3.42 7.73 8.50
N GLN A 84 3.18 9.05 8.48
CA GLN A 84 1.84 9.61 8.59
C GLN A 84 0.93 9.20 7.42
N ALA A 85 1.47 9.17 6.21
CA ALA A 85 0.74 8.72 5.03
C ALA A 85 0.36 7.23 5.14
N LEU A 86 1.29 6.39 5.59
CA LEU A 86 1.02 4.97 5.84
C LEU A 86 -0.04 4.78 6.93
N GLU A 87 0.09 5.50 8.06
CA GLU A 87 -0.89 5.47 9.14
C GLU A 87 -2.29 5.84 8.64
N GLN A 88 -2.42 6.94 7.89
CA GLN A 88 -3.71 7.39 7.40
C GLN A 88 -4.35 6.37 6.46
N LEU A 89 -3.56 5.77 5.57
CA LEU A 89 -4.06 4.74 4.65
C LEU A 89 -4.50 3.47 5.40
N VAL A 90 -3.72 3.03 6.38
CA VAL A 90 -4.05 1.84 7.18
C VAL A 90 -5.28 2.08 8.06
N ARG A 91 -5.40 3.27 8.68
CA ARG A 91 -6.59 3.68 9.43
C ARG A 91 -7.83 3.69 8.54
N TRP A 92 -7.73 4.28 7.35
CA TRP A 92 -8.83 4.27 6.41
C TRP A 92 -9.28 2.84 6.09
N ALA A 93 -8.35 1.91 5.85
CA ALA A 93 -8.70 0.52 5.62
C ALA A 93 -9.38 -0.13 6.84
N GLN A 94 -8.93 0.14 8.06
CA GLN A 94 -9.57 -0.35 9.28
C GLN A 94 -10.98 0.20 9.48
N ASP A 95 -11.17 1.52 9.30
CA ASP A 95 -12.46 2.19 9.48
C ASP A 95 -13.53 1.66 8.50
N HIS A 96 -13.09 1.08 7.38
CA HIS A 96 -13.94 0.49 6.34
C HIS A 96 -13.93 -1.04 6.35
N GLU A 97 -13.31 -1.67 7.35
CA GLU A 97 -13.20 -3.14 7.49
C GLU A 97 -12.52 -3.85 6.30
N TRP A 98 -11.62 -3.15 5.61
CA TRP A 98 -10.82 -3.72 4.52
C TRP A 98 -9.71 -4.61 5.08
N LEU A 99 -9.45 -5.71 4.38
CA LEU A 99 -8.37 -6.62 4.77
C LEU A 99 -7.02 -5.95 4.54
N VAL A 100 -6.20 -5.87 5.60
CA VAL A 100 -4.80 -5.41 5.50
C VAL A 100 -3.89 -6.62 5.38
N ARG A 101 -3.05 -6.61 4.36
CA ARG A 101 -2.10 -7.68 4.05
C ARG A 101 -0.73 -7.11 3.72
N GLU A 102 0.29 -7.93 3.85
CA GLU A 102 1.66 -7.57 3.54
C GLU A 102 2.27 -8.61 2.61
N THR A 103 3.05 -8.16 1.64
CA THR A 103 3.88 -9.03 0.81
C THR A 103 5.27 -8.45 0.71
N VAL A 104 6.27 -9.33 0.79
CA VAL A 104 7.67 -8.95 0.64
C VAL A 104 8.18 -9.50 -0.68
N LEU A 105 8.76 -8.63 -1.49
CA LEU A 105 9.43 -9.00 -2.74
C LEU A 105 10.94 -8.79 -2.58
N ASN A 106 11.75 -9.41 -3.45
CA ASN A 106 13.12 -8.97 -3.60
C ASN A 106 13.15 -7.60 -4.31
N GLY A 107 14.24 -6.84 -4.17
CA GLY A 107 14.32 -5.48 -4.71
C GLY A 107 14.09 -5.38 -6.22
N SER A 108 14.57 -6.35 -7.01
CA SER A 108 14.36 -6.35 -8.47
C SER A 108 12.90 -6.59 -8.85
N ASP A 109 12.23 -7.54 -8.20
CA ASP A 109 10.80 -7.80 -8.44
C ASP A 109 9.95 -6.66 -7.93
N PHE A 110 10.34 -6.04 -6.82
CA PHE A 110 9.66 -4.88 -6.26
C PHE A 110 9.58 -3.74 -7.28
N THR A 111 10.72 -3.25 -7.79
CA THR A 111 10.74 -2.15 -8.77
C THR A 111 9.93 -2.50 -10.01
N ARG A 112 10.15 -3.70 -10.56
CA ARG A 112 9.51 -4.13 -11.80
C ARG A 112 7.98 -4.25 -11.68
N VAL A 113 7.47 -4.86 -10.61
CA VAL A 113 6.03 -5.06 -10.42
C VAL A 113 5.31 -3.75 -10.09
N ILE A 114 5.97 -2.81 -9.42
CA ILE A 114 5.35 -1.54 -9.04
C ILE A 114 5.37 -0.54 -10.19
N ASP A 115 6.47 -0.44 -10.95
CA ASP A 115 6.59 0.54 -12.04
C ASP A 115 5.86 0.07 -13.31
N GLU A 116 5.85 -1.23 -13.58
CA GLU A 116 5.22 -1.83 -14.77
C GLU A 116 4.33 -3.03 -14.38
N PRO A 117 3.15 -2.79 -13.78
CA PRO A 117 2.34 -3.85 -13.22
C PRO A 117 1.73 -4.76 -14.29
N ASP A 118 2.07 -6.05 -14.24
CA ASP A 118 1.47 -7.10 -15.06
C ASP A 118 0.42 -7.94 -14.30
N THR A 119 -0.61 -8.40 -15.02
CA THR A 119 -1.73 -9.15 -14.44
C THR A 119 -1.34 -10.51 -13.87
N ALA A 120 -0.37 -11.22 -14.46
CA ALA A 120 0.09 -12.48 -13.90
C ALA A 120 0.89 -12.27 -12.62
N GLU A 121 1.63 -11.18 -12.54
CA GLU A 121 2.49 -10.86 -11.38
C GLU A 121 1.71 -10.32 -10.21
N ILE A 122 0.77 -9.41 -10.47
CA ILE A 122 -0.19 -8.96 -9.46
C ILE A 122 -0.95 -10.16 -8.90
N ARG A 123 -1.41 -11.11 -9.73
CA ARG A 123 -2.06 -12.33 -9.23
C ARG A 123 -1.15 -13.15 -8.31
N LYS A 124 0.12 -13.33 -8.67
CA LYS A 124 1.10 -14.03 -7.81
C LYS A 124 1.34 -13.27 -6.51
N LEU A 125 1.49 -11.95 -6.57
CA LEU A 125 1.68 -11.07 -5.42
C LEU A 125 0.49 -11.17 -4.45
N VAL A 126 -0.73 -11.06 -4.97
CA VAL A 126 -1.96 -11.17 -4.17
C VAL A 126 -2.04 -12.54 -3.49
N ALA A 127 -1.76 -13.62 -4.24
CA ALA A 127 -1.76 -14.98 -3.70
C ALA A 127 -0.67 -15.22 -2.64
N ALA A 128 0.50 -14.58 -2.78
CA ALA A 128 1.62 -14.72 -1.85
C ALA A 128 1.54 -13.78 -0.64
N SER A 129 0.68 -12.76 -0.67
CA SER A 129 0.49 -11.83 0.44
C SER A 129 0.05 -12.57 1.71
N ASN A 130 0.44 -12.06 2.87
CA ASN A 130 0.09 -12.60 4.19
C ASN A 130 -0.91 -11.66 4.88
N PRO A 131 -1.87 -12.19 5.66
CA PRO A 131 -2.62 -11.38 6.63
C PRO A 131 -1.65 -10.57 7.49
N SER A 132 -1.94 -9.29 7.69
CA SER A 132 -1.13 -8.41 8.54
C SER A 132 -2.03 -7.74 9.57
N ASP A 133 -1.57 -7.69 10.82
CA ASP A 133 -2.21 -6.89 11.87
C ASP A 133 -2.00 -5.41 11.52
N PRO A 134 -3.06 -4.62 11.28
CA PRO A 134 -2.91 -3.21 10.94
C PRO A 134 -2.21 -2.39 12.04
N GLY A 135 -2.31 -2.81 13.31
CA GLY A 135 -1.76 -2.08 14.46
C GLY A 135 -0.24 -1.89 14.38
N ILE A 136 0.48 -2.78 13.70
CA ILE A 136 1.93 -2.70 13.54
C ILE A 136 2.39 -1.55 12.63
N TYR A 137 1.48 -0.91 11.89
CA TYR A 137 1.75 0.29 11.08
C TYR A 137 1.25 1.58 11.73
N LEU A 138 0.64 1.48 12.92
CA LEU A 138 0.06 2.62 13.64
C LEU A 138 0.87 3.01 14.88
N VAL A 139 1.86 2.20 15.22
CA VAL A 139 2.72 2.40 16.38
C VAL A 139 4.15 2.57 15.90
N TRP A 140 4.66 3.78 16.07
CA TRP A 140 6.07 4.09 15.85
C TRP A 140 6.74 4.36 17.20
N PRO A 141 7.97 3.86 17.44
CA PRO A 141 8.77 4.25 18.58
C PRO A 141 8.81 5.78 18.74
N ALA A 142 8.59 6.25 19.97
CA ALA A 142 8.50 7.68 20.29
C ALA A 142 9.73 8.49 19.82
N ALA A 143 10.91 7.88 19.88
CA ALA A 143 12.16 8.46 19.39
C ALA A 143 12.08 8.95 17.94
N TRP A 144 11.26 8.31 17.08
CA TRP A 144 11.13 8.66 15.67
C TRP A 144 10.17 9.82 15.40
N LYS A 145 9.35 10.21 16.39
CA LYS A 145 8.50 11.41 16.31
C LYS A 145 9.26 12.68 16.71
N GLU A 146 10.37 12.53 17.43
CA GLU A 146 11.14 13.65 18.03
C GLU A 146 12.44 13.99 17.30
N GLU A 147 13.00 13.09 16.48
CA GLU A 147 14.33 13.22 15.87
C GLU A 147 14.48 14.32 14.79
N ARG A 148 13.53 15.26 14.65
CA ARG A 148 13.61 16.35 13.66
C ARG A 148 13.27 17.76 14.17
N TRP A 149 13.55 18.03 15.45
CA TRP A 149 13.67 19.41 15.96
C TRP A 149 15.12 19.93 15.97
N GLN A 150 15.98 19.38 15.12
CA GLN A 150 17.32 19.91 14.87
C GLN A 150 17.61 19.84 13.37
N ASP A 151 17.08 20.81 12.62
CA ASP A 151 17.67 21.37 11.40
C ASP A 151 17.13 22.80 11.22
#